data_AF-A0A8S0Q2C5-F1
#
_entry.id   AF-A0A8S0Q2C5-F1
#
_cell.length_a   1.000
_cell.length_b   1.000
_cell.length_c   1.000
_cell.angle_alpha   90.00
_cell.angle_beta   90.00
_cell.angle_gamma   90.00
#
_symmetry.space_group_name_H-M   'P 1'
#
loop_
_entity.id
_entity.type
_entity.pdbx_description
1 polymer ?
#
loop_
_entity_poly.entity_id
_entity_poly.type
_entity_poly.pdbx_seq_one_letter_code
_entity_poly.pdbx_strand_id
1 'polypeptide(L)'
;ITAPRNSEGHGSHTASTAAGGIVKGASLLGLGSGTARGGVPSSRIAVYKICWSDGFTDSDILVAFDDAISDGVDIISLSVGGLLPSDYFDNPIVIRVFHSMKNVILTSNSAGNSGPDPESITNFYF
;
A
#
# COMPACT_ATOMS: atom_id res chain seq x y z
N ILE A 1 8.10 -10.73 17.99
CA ILE A 1 8.58 -9.70 17.04
C ILE A 1 9.14 -10.41 15.81
N THR A 2 8.32 -10.54 14.78
CA THR A 2 8.75 -10.94 13.44
C THR A 2 9.34 -9.71 12.75
N ALA A 3 10.51 -9.84 12.12
CA ALA A 3 11.20 -8.71 11.49
C ALA A 3 10.35 -8.08 10.35
N PRO A 4 10.52 -6.78 10.03
CA PRO A 4 9.82 -6.10 8.94
C PRO A 4 10.23 -6.58 7.54
N ARG A 5 11.07 -7.62 7.45
CA ARG A 5 11.51 -8.21 6.19
C ARG A 5 10.30 -8.75 5.42
N ASN A 6 10.22 -8.34 4.16
CA ASN A 6 9.27 -8.90 3.21
C ASN A 6 9.71 -10.32 2.81
N SER A 7 8.85 -11.30 3.08
CA SER A 7 9.07 -12.71 2.75
C SER A 7 8.26 -13.19 1.56
N GLU A 8 7.30 -12.40 1.07
CA GLU A 8 6.35 -12.80 0.03
C GLU A 8 6.68 -12.12 -1.32
N GLY A 9 6.99 -10.82 -1.33
CA GLY A 9 7.44 -10.10 -2.52
C GLY A 9 6.60 -8.87 -2.87
N HIS A 10 5.30 -8.87 -2.57
CA HIS A 10 4.33 -7.83 -2.88
C HIS A 10 4.79 -6.44 -2.42
N GLY A 11 5.17 -6.31 -1.14
CA GLY A 11 5.65 -5.03 -0.59
C GLY A 11 6.91 -4.49 -1.27
N SER A 12 7.84 -5.36 -1.64
CA SER A 12 9.05 -4.95 -2.38
C SER A 12 8.69 -4.49 -3.80
N HIS A 13 7.77 -5.19 -4.46
CA HIS A 13 7.32 -4.85 -5.81
C HIS A 13 6.59 -3.50 -5.83
N THR A 14 5.63 -3.28 -4.93
CA THR A 14 4.87 -2.02 -4.84
C THR A 14 5.77 -0.84 -4.45
N ALA A 15 6.63 -1.00 -3.44
CA ALA A 15 7.58 0.04 -3.02
C ALA A 15 8.55 0.41 -4.16
N SER A 16 9.08 -0.57 -4.88
CA SER A 16 9.97 -0.31 -6.02
C SER A 16 9.25 0.38 -7.19
N THR A 17 7.96 0.11 -7.39
CA THR A 17 7.14 0.77 -8.41
C THR A 17 6.87 2.23 -8.05
N ALA A 18 6.64 2.53 -6.77
CA ALA A 18 6.40 3.90 -6.30
C ALA A 18 7.67 4.75 -6.28
N ALA A 19 8.78 4.20 -5.75
CA ALA A 19 9.96 4.99 -5.37
C ALA A 19 11.29 4.23 -5.53
N GLY A 20 11.31 3.11 -6.25
CA GLY A 20 12.53 2.35 -6.50
C GLY A 20 13.61 3.16 -7.21
N GLY A 21 14.85 2.96 -6.78
CA GLY A 21 16.03 3.52 -7.44
C GLY A 21 16.21 3.03 -8.88
N ILE A 22 17.13 3.66 -9.60
CA ILE A 22 17.43 3.31 -10.99
C ILE A 22 18.25 2.02 -11.04
N VAL A 23 17.70 0.98 -11.68
CA VAL A 23 18.37 -0.32 -11.87
C VAL A 23 18.47 -0.63 -13.36
N LYS A 24 19.70 -0.59 -13.90
CA LYS A 24 19.98 -0.90 -15.30
C LYS A 24 20.02 -2.42 -15.52
N GLY A 25 19.53 -2.88 -16.68
CA GLY A 25 19.55 -4.29 -17.06
C GLY A 25 18.58 -5.16 -16.26
N ALA A 26 17.54 -4.56 -15.66
CA ALA A 26 16.51 -5.30 -14.96
C ALA A 26 15.69 -6.12 -15.97
N SER A 27 15.46 -7.40 -15.65
CA SER A 27 14.62 -8.30 -16.45
C SER A 27 14.15 -9.48 -15.61
N LEU A 28 13.06 -10.12 -16.05
CA LEU A 28 12.64 -11.43 -15.54
C LEU A 28 12.99 -12.49 -16.59
N LEU A 29 14.11 -13.21 -16.39
CA LEU A 29 14.60 -14.21 -17.35
C LEU A 29 14.71 -13.67 -18.80
N GLY A 30 15.09 -12.39 -18.95
CA GLY A 30 15.18 -11.69 -20.23
C GLY A 30 13.90 -10.97 -20.69
N LEU A 31 12.74 -11.25 -20.08
CA LEU A 31 11.49 -10.52 -20.35
C LEU A 31 11.52 -9.14 -19.68
N GLY A 32 10.99 -8.14 -20.38
CA GLY A 32 10.92 -6.76 -19.87
C GLY A 32 12.27 -6.08 -19.68
N SER A 33 13.29 -6.50 -20.44
CA SER A 33 14.66 -5.97 -20.31
C SER A 33 14.70 -4.45 -20.48
N GLY A 34 15.30 -3.76 -19.52
CA GLY A 34 15.43 -2.32 -19.57
C GLY A 34 16.02 -1.73 -18.30
N THR A 35 15.67 -0.46 -18.03
CA THR A 35 16.00 0.22 -16.79
C THR A 35 14.76 0.32 -15.93
N ALA A 36 14.72 -0.39 -14.81
CA ALA A 36 13.64 -0.29 -13.83
C ALA A 36 13.84 0.93 -12.93
N ARG A 37 12.75 1.63 -12.60
CA ARG A 37 12.71 2.71 -11.60
C ARG A 37 11.28 2.92 -11.11
N GLY A 38 11.14 3.47 -9.91
CA GLY A 38 9.86 3.90 -9.37
C GLY A 38 9.50 5.34 -9.72
N GLY A 39 8.22 5.71 -9.54
CA GLY A 39 7.63 7.03 -9.81
C GLY A 39 8.57 8.20 -9.53
N VAL A 40 9.10 8.24 -8.31
CA VAL A 40 10.02 9.27 -7.82
C VAL A 40 11.25 8.61 -7.18
N PRO A 41 12.32 8.31 -7.96
CA PRO A 41 13.48 7.56 -7.44
C PRO A 41 14.27 8.27 -6.34
N SER A 42 14.11 9.58 -6.19
CA SER A 42 14.76 10.41 -5.15
C SER A 42 13.96 10.50 -3.85
N SER A 43 12.76 9.93 -3.81
CA SER A 43 11.92 9.93 -2.59
C SER A 43 12.44 8.92 -1.56
N ARG A 44 12.06 9.13 -0.29
CA ARG A 44 12.35 8.19 0.79
C ARG A 44 11.18 7.21 0.95
N ILE A 45 11.49 5.97 1.29
CA ILE A 45 10.49 4.93 1.55
C ILE A 45 10.50 4.61 3.04
N ALA A 46 9.35 4.78 3.71
CA ALA A 46 9.06 4.21 5.02
C ALA A 46 8.15 3.00 4.83
N VAL A 47 8.49 1.87 5.48
CA VAL A 47 7.76 0.60 5.30
C VAL A 47 7.06 0.23 6.61
N TYR A 48 5.73 0.16 6.54
CA TYR A 48 4.87 -0.31 7.63
C TYR A 48 4.27 -1.66 7.22
N LYS A 49 4.84 -2.74 7.74
CA LYS A 49 4.42 -4.10 7.37
C LYS A 49 3.18 -4.51 8.16
N ILE A 50 2.06 -4.64 7.44
CA ILE A 50 0.79 -5.11 8.00
C ILE A 50 0.45 -6.54 7.57
N CYS A 51 0.84 -6.97 6.35
CA CYS A 51 0.50 -8.29 5.83
C CYS A 51 1.51 -9.37 6.28
N TRP A 52 0.99 -10.44 6.84
CA TRP A 52 1.72 -11.64 7.25
C TRP A 52 1.20 -12.86 6.50
N SER A 53 1.87 -14.01 6.67
CA SER A 53 1.51 -15.27 5.99
C SER A 53 0.13 -15.80 6.40
N ASP A 54 -0.31 -15.47 7.60
CA ASP A 54 -1.61 -15.79 8.20
C ASP A 54 -2.65 -14.68 8.00
N GLY A 55 -2.32 -13.64 7.22
CA GLY A 55 -3.18 -12.50 6.95
C GLY A 55 -2.76 -11.26 7.74
N PHE A 56 -3.72 -10.38 7.98
CA PHE A 56 -3.54 -9.18 8.79
C PHE A 56 -4.86 -8.85 9.46
N THR A 57 -4.77 -8.08 10.55
CA THR A 57 -5.92 -7.61 11.30
C THR A 57 -6.21 -6.15 10.99
N ASP A 58 -7.43 -5.72 11.26
CA ASP A 58 -7.80 -4.31 11.21
C ASP A 58 -6.87 -3.47 12.11
N SER A 59 -6.51 -3.99 13.28
CA SER A 59 -5.57 -3.32 14.19
C SER A 59 -4.19 -3.09 13.58
N ASP A 60 -3.68 -4.00 12.73
CA ASP A 60 -2.38 -3.79 12.07
C ASP A 60 -2.43 -2.58 11.13
N ILE A 61 -3.53 -2.41 10.40
CA ILE A 61 -3.78 -1.22 9.56
C ILE A 61 -3.87 0.03 10.43
N LEU A 62 -4.66 -0.02 11.50
CA LEU A 62 -4.87 1.12 12.39
C LEU A 62 -3.54 1.66 12.95
N VAL A 63 -2.68 0.76 13.45
CA VAL A 63 -1.37 1.12 14.02
C VAL A 63 -0.42 1.64 12.93
N ALA A 64 -0.37 0.99 11.77
CA ALA A 64 0.49 1.45 10.67
C ALA A 64 0.15 2.88 10.19
N PHE A 65 -1.14 3.23 10.13
CA PHE A 65 -1.54 4.59 9.80
C PHE A 65 -1.19 5.60 10.89
N ASP A 66 -1.39 5.26 12.17
CA ASP A 66 -1.03 6.15 13.27
C ASP A 66 0.48 6.42 13.30
N ASP A 67 1.30 5.38 13.12
CA ASP A 67 2.76 5.51 13.04
C ASP A 67 3.16 6.33 11.80
N ALA A 68 2.60 6.07 10.62
CA ALA A 68 2.92 6.82 9.40
C ALA A 68 2.56 8.31 9.50
N ILE A 69 1.41 8.63 10.08
CA ILE A 69 0.99 10.02 10.33
C ILE A 69 1.94 10.66 11.34
N SER A 70 2.26 9.97 12.44
CA SER A 70 3.16 10.47 13.48
C SER A 70 4.59 10.69 12.97
N ASP A 71 5.06 9.82 12.07
CA ASP A 71 6.39 9.94 11.44
C ASP A 71 6.44 11.05 10.38
N GLY A 72 5.29 11.63 10.02
CA GLY A 72 5.19 12.77 9.10
C GLY A 72 5.44 12.38 7.64
N VAL A 73 4.92 11.23 7.19
CA VAL A 73 5.00 10.85 5.77
C VAL A 73 4.22 11.84 4.88
N ASP A 74 4.71 12.08 3.67
CA ASP A 74 4.06 13.01 2.74
C ASP A 74 2.87 12.38 1.96
N ILE A 75 2.91 11.07 1.76
CA ILE A 75 1.89 10.30 1.01
C ILE A 75 1.92 8.84 1.47
N ILE A 76 0.74 8.20 1.51
CA ILE A 76 0.61 6.77 1.80
C ILE A 76 0.23 6.03 0.51
N SER A 77 0.96 4.96 0.20
CA SER A 77 0.62 4.01 -0.86
C SER A 77 0.13 2.71 -0.23
N LEU A 78 -1.14 2.40 -0.42
CA LEU A 78 -1.80 1.22 0.15
C LEU A 78 -2.29 0.33 -0.99
N SER A 79 -1.86 -0.93 -1.00
CA SER A 79 -2.28 -1.92 -2.01
C SER A 79 -2.90 -3.12 -1.31
N VAL A 80 -3.86 -2.81 -0.44
CA VAL A 80 -4.69 -3.78 0.29
C VAL A 80 -6.11 -3.25 0.36
N GLY A 81 -7.08 -4.14 0.52
CA GLY A 81 -8.48 -3.78 0.65
C GLY A 81 -9.28 -4.94 1.23
N GLY A 82 -10.51 -4.66 1.63
CA GLY A 82 -11.46 -5.70 2.04
C GLY A 82 -11.84 -6.61 0.87
N LEU A 83 -12.37 -7.79 1.20
CA LEU A 83 -12.90 -8.74 0.22
C LEU A 83 -14.28 -8.32 -0.31
N LEU A 84 -15.05 -7.63 0.52
CA LEU A 84 -16.38 -7.14 0.21
C LEU A 84 -16.47 -5.65 0.54
N PRO A 85 -17.33 -4.88 -0.17
CA PRO A 85 -17.69 -3.54 0.24
C PRO A 85 -18.28 -3.57 1.66
N SER A 86 -17.91 -2.58 2.46
CA SER A 86 -18.46 -2.37 3.81
C SER A 86 -18.81 -0.90 4.01
N ASP A 87 -19.68 -0.61 4.97
CA ASP A 87 -20.03 0.77 5.32
C ASP A 87 -18.77 1.54 5.76
N TYR A 88 -18.76 2.84 5.47
CA TYR A 88 -17.68 3.76 5.81
C TYR A 88 -17.29 3.70 7.29
N PHE A 89 -18.26 3.60 8.18
CA PHE A 89 -18.04 3.61 9.63
C PHE A 89 -17.59 2.26 10.19
N ASP A 90 -17.71 1.18 9.41
CA ASP A 90 -17.32 -0.17 9.80
C ASP A 90 -16.01 -0.63 9.14
N ASN A 91 -15.40 0.23 8.31
CA ASN A 91 -14.20 -0.10 7.56
C ASN A 91 -12.96 0.64 8.13
N PRO A 92 -11.99 -0.08 8.70
CA PRO A 92 -10.82 0.54 9.34
C PRO A 92 -9.95 1.32 8.34
N ILE A 93 -9.90 0.90 7.07
CA ILE A 93 -9.14 1.59 6.04
C ILE A 93 -9.80 2.94 5.75
N VAL A 94 -11.13 2.99 5.57
CA VAL A 94 -11.86 4.26 5.36
C VAL A 94 -11.56 5.23 6.50
N ILE A 95 -11.72 4.77 7.74
CA ILE A 95 -11.58 5.60 8.95
C ILE A 95 -10.18 6.20 9.01
N ARG A 96 -9.14 5.41 8.72
CA ARG A 96 -7.75 5.88 8.77
C ARG A 96 -7.34 6.73 7.58
N VAL A 97 -7.84 6.45 6.38
CA VAL A 97 -7.68 7.34 5.22
C VAL A 97 -8.31 8.70 5.52
N PHE A 98 -9.49 8.74 6.12
CA PHE A 98 -10.11 10.00 6.54
C PHE A 98 -9.25 10.75 7.58
N HIS A 99 -8.62 10.03 8.51
CA HIS A 99 -7.71 10.64 9.50
C HIS A 99 -6.40 11.14 8.87
N SER A 100 -5.82 10.42 7.90
CA SER A 100 -4.63 10.88 7.17
C SER A 100 -4.92 12.16 6.39
N MET A 101 -6.11 12.25 5.78
CA MET A 101 -6.55 13.43 5.03
C MET A 101 -6.68 14.67 5.92
N LYS A 102 -7.11 14.52 7.20
CA LYS A 102 -7.10 15.63 8.18
C LYS A 102 -5.69 16.16 8.46
N ASN A 103 -4.67 15.31 8.30
CA ASN A 103 -3.26 15.67 8.43
C ASN A 103 -2.62 16.06 7.08
N VAL A 104 -3.41 16.25 6.03
CA VAL A 104 -2.96 16.62 4.67
C VAL A 104 -2.09 15.52 4.01
N ILE A 105 -2.30 14.26 4.43
CA ILE A 105 -1.59 13.09 3.88
C ILE A 105 -2.57 12.33 2.98
N LEU A 106 -2.34 12.40 1.67
CA LEU A 106 -3.10 11.66 0.67
C LEU A 106 -2.80 10.15 0.78
N THR A 107 -3.83 9.33 0.63
CA THR A 107 -3.68 7.88 0.48
C THR A 107 -4.08 7.43 -0.92
N SER A 108 -3.16 6.80 -1.64
CA SER A 108 -3.46 6.08 -2.89
C SER A 108 -3.80 4.63 -2.54
N ASN A 109 -5.07 4.24 -2.67
CA ASN A 109 -5.51 2.87 -2.38
C ASN A 109 -5.96 2.11 -3.64
N SER A 110 -5.72 0.80 -3.69
CA SER A 110 -6.11 -0.06 -4.81
C SER A 110 -7.62 -0.32 -4.87
N ALA A 111 -8.19 -0.38 -6.09
CA ALA A 111 -9.60 -0.66 -6.36
C ALA A 111 -10.11 -2.02 -5.82
N GLY A 112 -9.22 -3.00 -5.72
CA GLY A 112 -9.57 -4.42 -5.60
C GLY A 112 -9.53 -5.12 -6.96
N ASN A 113 -9.53 -6.45 -6.93
CA ASN A 113 -9.37 -7.31 -8.11
C ASN A 113 -10.61 -8.18 -8.39
N SER A 114 -11.75 -7.86 -7.77
CA SER A 114 -13.00 -8.65 -7.83
C SER A 114 -13.92 -8.28 -9.01
N GLY A 115 -13.45 -7.45 -9.93
CA GLY A 115 -14.18 -7.15 -11.18
C GLY A 115 -14.39 -8.41 -12.04
N PRO A 116 -15.16 -8.29 -13.15
CA PRO A 116 -15.58 -7.06 -13.82
C PRO A 116 -17.00 -6.59 -13.47
N ASP A 117 -17.71 -7.29 -12.58
CA ASP A 117 -19.09 -6.94 -12.24
C ASP A 117 -19.19 -5.53 -11.63
N PRO A 118 -20.29 -4.80 -11.85
CA PRO A 118 -20.54 -3.54 -11.16
C PRO A 118 -20.46 -3.69 -9.64
N GLU A 119 -20.10 -2.59 -8.95
CA GLU A 119 -20.04 -2.54 -7.47
C GLU A 119 -19.03 -3.51 -6.82
N SER A 120 -18.01 -3.96 -7.57
CA SER A 120 -16.98 -4.89 -7.10
C SER A 120 -15.76 -4.25 -6.43
N ILE A 121 -15.69 -2.92 -6.40
CA ILE A 121 -14.59 -2.16 -5.79
C ILE A 121 -14.79 -2.08 -4.27
N THR A 122 -13.71 -2.15 -3.48
CA THR A 122 -13.80 -2.25 -2.01
C THR A 122 -13.13 -1.10 -1.26
N ASN A 123 -12.51 -0.16 -1.97
CA ASN A 123 -11.87 1.04 -1.43
C ASN A 123 -12.62 2.33 -1.79
N PHE A 124 -13.95 2.27 -1.82
CA PHE A 124 -14.72 3.50 -1.99
C PHE A 124 -14.64 4.34 -0.73
N TYR A 125 -14.11 5.54 -0.91
CA TYR A 125 -14.11 6.64 0.03
C TYR A 125 -14.53 7.85 -0.82
N PHE A 126 -15.39 8.73 -0.29
CA PHE A 126 -16.09 9.87 -0.93
C PHE A 126 -17.54 9.60 -1.37
#